data_AF-A0A651GRK3-F1
#
_entry.id   AF-A0A651GRK3-F1
#
_cell.length_a   1.000
_cell.length_b   1.000
_cell.length_c   1.000
_cell.angle_alpha   90.00
_cell.angle_beta   90.00
_cell.angle_gamma   90.00
#
_symmetry.space_group_name_H-M   'P 1'
#
loop_
_entity.id
_entity.type
_entity.pdbx_description
1 polymer ?
#
loop_
_entity_poly.entity_id
_entity_poly.type
_entity_poly.pdbx_seq_one_letter_code
_entity_poly.pdbx_strand_id
1 'polypeptide(L)'
;MSAGGSSTSAPRTARRSTGGALLSTPSTRATRSNSGTPSSSSWRADVPVELLTLLKFVLLGLLYLFVGRTVRVFAGELGASRRKAAPAPRPAVAAPSEPNRRSRRIPKELVLHPPGGASQVIPLSGHGVVLGRGTTADVHVEDVYVSDEHAEILPDDGSWSIRDLGSTNGTFLNGAKVTRPTPLAVGDQLRFGKTRVELRR
;
A
#
# COMPACT_ATOMS: atom_id res chain seq x y z
N MET A 1 -10.50 -72.40 -30.08
CA MET A 1 -10.23 -73.75 -30.65
C MET A 1 -10.39 -73.65 -32.16
N SER A 2 -9.44 -74.26 -32.88
CA SER A 2 -9.28 -74.34 -34.34
C SER A 2 -8.90 -73.05 -35.09
N ALA A 3 -8.04 -73.04 -36.12
CA ALA A 3 -6.89 -73.85 -36.58
C ALA A 3 -6.66 -73.42 -38.06
N GLY A 4 -5.41 -73.50 -38.53
CA GLY A 4 -5.01 -73.40 -39.94
C GLY A 4 -4.27 -72.08 -40.22
N GLY A 5 -2.94 -72.04 -40.43
CA GLY A 5 -2.12 -72.89 -41.29
C GLY A 5 -2.24 -72.36 -42.73
N SER A 6 -1.21 -72.02 -43.51
CA SER A 6 0.19 -72.47 -43.51
C SER A 6 1.04 -71.59 -44.45
N SER A 7 2.32 -71.51 -44.11
CA SER A 7 3.56 -71.33 -44.89
C SER A 7 3.54 -71.31 -46.43
N THR A 8 4.60 -70.71 -47.01
CA THR A 8 5.58 -71.29 -47.98
C THR A 8 6.10 -70.18 -48.91
N SER A 9 7.27 -69.58 -48.63
CA SER A 9 8.65 -69.91 -49.09
C SER A 9 9.14 -69.05 -50.27
N ALA A 10 10.36 -68.52 -50.14
CA ALA A 10 11.14 -67.82 -51.17
C ALA A 10 11.49 -68.74 -52.37
N PRO A 11 12.08 -68.20 -53.47
CA PRO A 11 13.55 -68.22 -53.51
C PRO A 11 14.25 -67.06 -54.25
N ARG A 12 15.57 -67.10 -54.03
CA ARG A 12 16.74 -66.34 -54.48
C ARG A 12 16.97 -66.17 -56.00
N THR A 13 17.79 -65.14 -56.27
CA THR A 13 18.92 -65.02 -57.24
C THR A 13 18.74 -64.35 -58.62
N ALA A 14 19.44 -63.20 -58.70
CA ALA A 14 20.44 -62.81 -59.71
C ALA A 14 20.03 -62.55 -61.17
N ARG A 15 20.22 -61.29 -61.62
CA ARG A 15 20.88 -61.02 -62.91
C ARG A 15 21.46 -59.60 -63.01
N ARG A 16 22.56 -59.53 -63.74
CA ARG A 16 23.56 -58.47 -63.97
C ARG A 16 23.19 -57.62 -65.21
N SER A 17 23.46 -56.31 -65.20
CA SER A 17 23.69 -55.49 -66.41
C SER A 17 24.18 -54.07 -66.02
N THR A 18 25.47 -53.74 -66.11
CA THR A 18 26.15 -53.00 -67.22
C THR A 18 25.63 -51.59 -67.54
N GLY A 19 26.54 -50.61 -67.40
CA GLY A 19 26.70 -49.47 -68.32
C GLY A 19 26.20 -48.11 -67.82
N GLY A 20 27.12 -47.14 -67.67
CA GLY A 20 26.75 -45.73 -67.53
C GLY A 20 27.76 -44.88 -66.76
N ALA A 21 28.96 -44.71 -67.30
CA ALA A 21 29.86 -43.63 -66.91
C ALA A 21 29.51 -42.33 -67.67
N LEU A 22 29.97 -41.19 -67.12
CA LEU A 22 29.87 -39.81 -67.64
C LEU A 22 28.49 -39.19 -67.34
N LEU A 23 28.35 -38.09 -66.60
CA LEU A 23 28.86 -36.75 -66.90
C LEU A 23 29.32 -36.00 -65.64
N SER A 24 30.44 -35.31 -65.82
CA SER A 24 31.04 -34.27 -65.01
C SER A 24 30.14 -33.03 -64.89
N THR A 25 29.98 -32.49 -63.68
CA THR A 25 29.52 -31.11 -63.46
C THR A 25 30.63 -30.28 -62.80
N PRO A 26 31.08 -29.17 -63.41
CA PRO A 26 32.01 -28.27 -62.77
C PRO A 26 31.28 -27.29 -61.83
N SER A 27 31.80 -27.19 -60.61
CA SER A 27 31.56 -26.12 -59.65
C SER A 27 31.70 -24.74 -60.30
N THR A 28 30.65 -23.90 -60.23
CA THR A 28 30.74 -22.49 -60.61
C THR A 28 30.02 -21.61 -59.58
N ARG A 29 30.84 -21.06 -58.67
CA ARG A 29 30.87 -19.68 -58.17
C ARG A 29 29.52 -18.99 -57.87
N ALA A 30 29.30 -18.84 -56.56
CA ALA A 30 28.33 -17.94 -55.95
C ALA A 30 28.42 -16.51 -56.50
N THR A 31 27.29 -15.98 -56.97
CA THR A 31 27.07 -14.53 -57.12
C THR A 31 26.00 -14.14 -56.11
N ARG A 32 26.43 -13.44 -55.07
CA ARG A 32 25.61 -12.90 -54.00
C ARG A 32 25.14 -11.51 -54.44
N SER A 33 23.92 -11.38 -54.98
CA SER A 33 23.27 -10.08 -55.16
C SER A 33 22.50 -9.74 -53.89
N ASN A 34 23.04 -8.80 -53.14
CA ASN A 34 22.51 -8.35 -51.86
C ASN A 34 21.32 -7.40 -52.11
N SER A 35 20.15 -7.75 -51.60
CA SER A 35 18.97 -6.88 -51.58
C SER A 35 19.21 -5.70 -50.64
N GLY A 36 19.10 -4.47 -51.18
CA GLY A 36 19.12 -3.25 -50.38
C GLY A 36 17.84 -3.12 -49.57
N THR A 37 17.89 -3.50 -48.30
CA THR A 37 16.95 -3.00 -47.30
C THR A 37 17.39 -1.58 -46.91
N PRO A 38 16.55 -0.54 -47.06
CA PRO A 38 16.86 0.74 -46.43
C PRO A 38 16.82 0.54 -44.90
N SER A 39 17.99 0.59 -44.28
CA SER A 39 18.17 0.40 -42.85
C SER A 39 17.44 1.48 -42.06
N SER A 40 16.56 1.00 -41.18
CA SER A 40 16.22 1.51 -39.85
C SER A 40 16.87 2.82 -39.34
N SER A 41 16.00 3.72 -38.86
CA SER A 41 16.20 4.65 -37.74
C SER A 41 17.36 5.67 -37.83
N SER A 42 17.16 6.76 -38.57
CA SER A 42 18.00 7.97 -38.50
C SER A 42 17.61 8.95 -37.38
N TRP A 43 16.63 8.63 -36.52
CA TRP A 43 16.25 9.49 -35.39
C TRP A 43 17.09 9.28 -34.12
N ARG A 44 18.07 8.35 -34.14
CA ARG A 44 19.16 8.39 -33.16
C ARG A 44 20.06 9.58 -33.49
N ALA A 45 19.59 10.78 -33.17
CA ALA A 45 20.51 11.85 -32.87
C ALA A 45 21.53 11.26 -31.90
N ASP A 46 22.82 11.34 -32.24
CA ASP A 46 23.91 11.02 -31.32
C ASP A 46 23.78 11.96 -30.14
N VAL A 47 22.94 11.60 -29.17
CA VAL A 47 22.72 12.36 -27.96
C VAL A 47 23.99 12.19 -27.14
N PRO A 48 24.78 13.25 -26.95
CA PRO A 48 26.01 13.13 -26.18
C PRO A 48 25.66 12.57 -24.80
N VAL A 49 26.42 11.59 -24.35
CA VAL A 49 26.18 10.91 -23.07
C VAL A 49 26.25 11.91 -21.90
N GLU A 50 26.99 13.01 -22.10
CA GLU A 50 27.08 14.18 -21.24
C GLU A 50 25.73 14.90 -21.12
N LEU A 51 25.00 15.06 -22.23
CA LEU A 51 23.67 15.67 -22.23
C LEU A 51 22.65 14.79 -21.51
N LEU A 52 22.69 13.47 -21.72
CA LEU A 52 21.85 12.53 -20.97
C LEU A 52 22.18 12.54 -19.48
N THR A 53 23.46 12.69 -19.13
CA THR A 53 23.92 12.78 -17.75
C THR A 53 23.43 14.08 -17.10
N LEU A 54 23.58 15.21 -17.77
CA LEU A 54 23.04 16.50 -17.33
C LEU A 54 21.51 16.45 -17.20
N LEU A 55 20.80 15.87 -18.17
CA LEU A 55 19.35 15.72 -18.13
C LEU A 55 18.90 14.87 -16.94
N LYS A 56 19.61 13.78 -16.64
CA LYS A 56 19.36 12.96 -15.43
C LYS A 56 19.55 13.77 -14.16
N PHE A 57 20.62 14.56 -14.06
CA PHE A 57 20.86 15.39 -12.87
C PHE A 57 19.82 16.51 -12.73
N VAL A 58 19.41 17.14 -13.83
CA VAL A 58 18.32 18.14 -13.84
C VAL A 58 17.01 17.48 -13.40
N LEU A 59 16.66 16.31 -13.96
CA LEU A 59 15.46 15.57 -13.59
C LEU A 59 15.50 15.12 -12.12
N LEU A 60 16.65 14.65 -11.62
CA LEU A 60 16.84 14.27 -10.23
C LEU A 60 16.74 15.48 -9.30
N GLY A 61 17.30 16.62 -9.69
CA GLY A 61 17.19 17.89 -8.96
C GLY A 61 15.76 18.40 -8.91
N LEU A 62 15.03 18.36 -10.03
CA LEU A 62 13.62 18.72 -10.09
C LEU A 62 12.74 17.77 -9.28
N LEU A 63 13.00 16.46 -9.34
CA LEU A 63 12.32 15.46 -8.52
C LEU A 63 12.57 15.72 -7.03
N TYR A 64 13.82 16.00 -6.65
CA TYR A 64 14.17 16.32 -5.27
C TYR A 64 13.54 17.63 -4.80
N LEU A 65 13.46 18.65 -5.67
CA LEU A 65 12.77 19.90 -5.40
C LEU A 65 11.26 19.70 -5.25
N PHE A 66 10.64 18.88 -6.10
CA PHE A 66 9.23 18.52 -6.03
C PHE A 66 8.92 17.76 -4.74
N VAL A 67 9.70 16.73 -4.41
CA VAL A 67 9.56 15.97 -3.16
C VAL A 67 9.80 16.89 -1.97
N GLY A 68 10.85 17.71 -1.98
CA GLY A 68 11.15 18.65 -0.90
C GLY A 68 10.07 19.73 -0.72
N ARG A 69 9.45 20.20 -1.80
CA ARG A 69 8.32 21.15 -1.76
C ARG A 69 7.08 20.47 -1.20
N THR A 70 6.81 19.24 -1.63
CA THR A 70 5.70 18.41 -1.13
C THR A 70 5.86 18.17 0.37
N VAL A 71 7.03 17.67 0.78
CA VAL A 71 7.37 17.44 2.20
C VAL A 71 7.30 18.75 3.00
N ARG A 72 7.72 19.90 2.48
CA ARG A 72 7.57 21.19 3.20
C ARG A 72 6.12 21.59 3.42
N VAL A 73 5.24 21.38 2.45
CA VAL A 73 3.80 21.68 2.58
C VAL A 73 3.18 20.78 3.67
N PHE A 74 3.54 19.50 3.72
CA PHE A 74 3.04 18.57 4.74
C PHE A 74 3.73 18.67 6.10
N ALA A 75 5.02 19.03 6.14
CA ALA A 75 5.78 19.22 7.38
C ALA A 75 5.34 20.47 8.15
N GLY A 76 4.67 21.42 7.50
CA GLY A 76 4.02 22.56 8.15
C GLY A 76 2.96 22.13 9.17
N GLU A 77 2.29 20.99 8.96
CA GLU A 77 1.26 20.48 9.86
C GLU A 77 1.84 19.75 11.10
N LEU A 78 3.11 19.31 11.04
CA LEU A 78 3.81 18.66 12.16
C LEU A 78 4.65 19.65 13.00
N GLY A 79 4.98 20.82 12.45
CA GLY A 79 5.91 21.78 13.07
C GLY A 79 5.28 22.76 14.07
N ALA A 80 3.96 22.94 14.09
CA ALA A 80 3.32 23.98 14.90
C ALA A 80 3.23 23.65 16.41
N SER A 81 3.48 22.42 16.83
CA SER A 81 3.43 22.02 18.26
C SER A 81 4.78 22.03 18.98
N ARG A 82 5.87 22.45 18.33
CA ARG A 82 7.16 22.67 19.03
C ARG A 82 7.38 24.14 19.36
N ARG A 83 6.43 24.77 20.04
CA ARG A 83 6.69 26.01 20.78
C ARG A 83 6.85 25.68 22.26
N LYS A 84 8.12 25.78 22.70
CA LYS A 84 8.58 26.01 24.07
C LYS A 84 8.37 24.85 25.07
N ALA A 85 9.23 23.83 24.98
CA ALA A 85 9.60 23.05 26.17
C ALA A 85 10.36 23.99 27.12
N ALA A 86 9.64 24.58 28.07
CA ALA A 86 10.23 25.26 29.22
C ALA A 86 11.05 24.25 30.06
N PRO A 87 12.09 24.70 30.77
CA PRO A 87 12.87 23.80 31.63
C PRO A 87 11.95 23.17 32.69
N ALA A 88 12.10 21.86 32.89
CA ALA A 88 11.30 21.09 33.82
C ALA A 88 11.31 21.72 35.23
N PRO A 89 10.14 21.93 35.86
CA PRO A 89 10.12 22.19 37.29
C PRO A 89 10.58 20.93 38.01
N ARG A 90 11.42 21.12 39.04
CA ARG A 90 11.85 20.10 40.01
C ARG A 90 10.65 19.30 40.54
N PRO A 91 10.84 18.07 41.04
CA PRO A 91 9.76 17.29 41.62
C PRO A 91 9.22 17.98 42.88
N ALA A 92 8.23 18.85 42.69
CA ALA A 92 7.37 19.33 43.75
C ALA A 92 6.36 18.19 44.00
N VAL A 93 6.61 17.48 45.10
CA VAL A 93 5.62 16.86 46.00
C VAL A 93 4.24 16.65 45.37
N ALA A 94 3.87 15.38 45.23
CA ALA A 94 2.52 14.91 44.91
C ALA A 94 1.44 15.81 45.52
N ALA A 95 0.85 16.67 44.70
CA ALA A 95 -0.41 17.31 45.04
C ALA A 95 -1.49 16.21 45.00
N PRO A 96 -2.42 16.18 45.97
CA PRO A 96 -3.57 15.30 45.89
C PRO A 96 -4.26 15.52 44.55
N SER A 97 -4.31 14.48 43.73
CA SER A 97 -5.12 14.44 42.52
C SER A 97 -6.53 14.85 42.90
N GLU A 98 -6.96 16.08 42.56
CA GLU A 98 -8.34 16.51 42.74
C GLU A 98 -9.25 15.48 42.04
N PRO A 99 -9.96 14.61 42.78
CA PRO A 99 -11.00 13.85 42.15
C PRO A 99 -12.12 14.86 41.89
N ASN A 100 -12.82 14.73 40.77
CA ASN A 100 -14.14 15.37 40.60
C ASN A 100 -14.22 16.81 40.03
N ARG A 101 -13.49 17.10 38.94
CA ARG A 101 -14.00 18.04 37.91
C ARG A 101 -14.20 17.41 36.53
N ARG A 102 -13.40 16.40 36.16
CA ARG A 102 -13.53 15.68 34.87
C ARG A 102 -14.72 14.71 34.84
N SER A 103 -15.07 14.10 35.96
CA SER A 103 -16.22 13.19 36.12
C SER A 103 -17.60 13.83 35.92
N ARG A 104 -17.70 15.16 35.77
CA ARG A 104 -18.98 15.84 35.55
C ARG A 104 -19.43 15.84 34.08
N ARG A 105 -18.54 15.48 33.13
CA ARG A 105 -18.86 15.40 31.70
C ARG A 105 -18.25 14.14 31.09
N ILE A 106 -18.80 13.00 31.49
CA ILE A 106 -18.52 11.72 30.86
C ILE A 106 -19.28 11.71 29.52
N PRO A 107 -18.60 11.51 28.38
CA PRO A 107 -19.28 11.26 27.10
C PRO A 107 -20.25 10.08 27.20
N LYS A 108 -21.43 10.23 26.64
CA LYS A 108 -22.42 9.13 26.55
C LYS A 108 -22.70 8.71 25.13
N GLU A 109 -22.35 9.55 24.16
CA GLU A 109 -22.66 9.33 22.77
C GLU A 109 -21.41 9.51 21.92
N LEU A 110 -21.25 8.62 20.95
CA LEU A 110 -20.23 8.67 19.93
C LEU A 110 -20.91 8.96 18.60
N VAL A 111 -20.63 10.11 18.00
CA VAL A 111 -21.19 10.47 16.70
C VAL A 111 -20.16 10.21 15.62
N LEU A 112 -20.43 9.23 14.76
CA LEU A 112 -19.59 8.91 13.63
C LEU A 112 -20.05 9.69 12.41
N HIS A 113 -19.10 10.31 11.73
CA HIS A 113 -19.28 11.03 10.49
C HIS A 113 -18.46 10.32 9.39
N PRO A 114 -19.05 9.31 8.72
CA PRO A 114 -18.38 8.60 7.62
C PRO A 114 -18.24 9.50 6.37
N PRO A 115 -17.23 9.25 5.52
CA PRO A 115 -17.03 10.01 4.29
C PRO A 115 -18.11 9.68 3.26
N GLY A 116 -19.15 10.51 3.18
CA GLY A 116 -20.23 10.39 2.17
C GLY A 116 -21.46 9.59 2.62
N GLY A 117 -21.53 9.20 3.90
CA GLY A 117 -22.69 8.53 4.49
C GLY A 117 -23.44 9.39 5.52
N ALA A 118 -24.54 8.84 6.05
CA ALA A 118 -25.25 9.45 7.16
C ALA A 118 -24.44 9.34 8.46
N SER A 119 -24.55 10.34 9.33
CA SER A 119 -23.91 10.28 10.64
C SER A 119 -24.65 9.28 11.54
N GLN A 120 -23.89 8.46 12.27
CA GLN A 120 -24.44 7.45 13.16
C GLN A 120 -24.15 7.84 14.62
N VAL A 121 -25.15 7.74 15.48
CA VAL A 121 -25.01 8.02 16.92
C VAL A 121 -25.00 6.70 17.66
N ILE A 122 -23.95 6.47 18.45
CA ILE A 122 -23.72 5.21 19.13
C ILE A 122 -23.62 5.46 20.63
N PRO A 123 -24.45 4.81 21.46
CA PRO A 123 -24.41 4.99 22.90
C PRO A 123 -23.20 4.27 23.51
N LEU A 124 -22.40 5.02 24.28
CA LEU A 124 -21.29 4.48 25.05
C LEU A 124 -21.84 3.86 26.34
N SER A 125 -21.96 2.54 26.37
CA SER A 125 -22.74 1.80 27.37
C SER A 125 -21.86 1.01 28.35
N GLY A 126 -20.92 1.67 29.02
CA GLY A 126 -20.16 1.13 30.16
C GLY A 126 -19.25 -0.08 29.90
N HIS A 127 -19.27 -0.66 28.71
CA HIS A 127 -18.34 -1.67 28.22
C HIS A 127 -17.42 -1.10 27.15
N GLY A 128 -16.32 -1.79 26.86
CA GLY A 128 -15.43 -1.44 25.75
C GLY A 128 -16.16 -1.54 24.42
N VAL A 129 -15.90 -0.60 23.51
CA VAL A 129 -16.49 -0.54 22.18
C VAL A 129 -15.38 -0.55 21.15
N VAL A 130 -15.32 -1.58 20.32
CA VAL A 130 -14.37 -1.70 19.21
C VAL A 130 -14.94 -1.04 17.95
N LEU A 131 -14.14 -0.15 17.36
CA LEU A 131 -14.43 0.52 16.10
C LEU A 131 -13.56 -0.05 14.99
N GLY A 132 -14.18 -0.35 13.85
CA GLY A 132 -13.47 -0.87 12.70
C GLY A 132 -14.38 -1.16 11.52
N ARG A 133 -13.79 -1.56 10.40
CA ARG A 133 -14.52 -1.94 9.18
C ARG A 133 -14.89 -3.43 9.17
N GLY A 134 -14.33 -4.23 10.08
CA GLY A 134 -14.52 -5.67 10.12
C GLY A 134 -15.87 -6.06 10.71
N THR A 135 -16.22 -7.32 10.58
CA THR A 135 -17.39 -7.91 11.27
C THR A 135 -17.12 -8.20 12.74
N THR A 136 -15.86 -8.09 13.18
CA THR A 136 -15.46 -8.28 14.59
C THR A 136 -15.56 -6.98 15.41
N ALA A 137 -15.73 -5.82 14.77
CA ALA A 137 -15.93 -4.56 15.45
C ALA A 137 -17.39 -4.39 15.90
N ASP A 138 -17.61 -3.86 17.10
CA ASP A 138 -18.94 -3.52 17.62
C ASP A 138 -19.57 -2.39 16.79
N VAL A 139 -18.74 -1.47 16.33
CA VAL A 139 -19.13 -0.33 15.51
C VAL A 139 -18.52 -0.46 14.12
N HIS A 140 -19.39 -0.70 13.15
CA HIS A 140 -19.00 -0.78 11.75
C HIS A 140 -18.76 0.61 11.16
N VAL A 141 -17.55 0.82 10.66
CA VAL A 141 -17.12 2.06 10.01
C VAL A 141 -16.92 1.81 8.52
N GLU A 142 -17.75 2.45 7.70
CA GLU A 142 -17.69 2.39 6.24
C GLU A 142 -16.57 3.29 5.68
N ASP A 143 -15.32 2.89 5.87
CA ASP A 143 -14.16 3.60 5.34
C ASP A 143 -13.01 2.65 5.00
N VAL A 144 -12.57 2.68 3.73
CA VAL A 144 -11.49 1.84 3.20
C VAL A 144 -10.16 2.06 3.92
N TYR A 145 -9.96 3.24 4.53
CA TYR A 145 -8.76 3.55 5.31
C TYR A 145 -8.84 3.10 6.77
N VAL A 146 -9.95 2.50 7.19
CA VAL A 146 -10.15 1.94 8.52
C VAL A 146 -9.87 0.43 8.49
N SER A 147 -9.17 -0.03 9.52
CA SER A 147 -8.77 -1.44 9.70
C SER A 147 -9.96 -2.25 10.19
N ASP A 148 -9.91 -3.58 10.06
CA ASP A 148 -11.01 -4.44 10.49
C ASP A 148 -11.30 -4.26 11.99
N GLU A 149 -10.23 -4.21 12.80
CA GLU A 149 -10.21 -3.75 14.19
C GLU A 149 -9.25 -2.57 14.26
N HIS A 150 -9.77 -1.34 14.40
CA HIS A 150 -8.94 -0.14 14.27
C HIS A 150 -8.59 0.47 15.61
N ALA A 151 -9.61 0.72 16.43
CA ALA A 151 -9.44 1.31 17.75
C ALA A 151 -10.53 0.84 18.69
N GLU A 152 -10.26 0.94 19.98
CA GLU A 152 -11.16 0.52 21.04
C GLU A 152 -11.32 1.65 22.04
N ILE A 153 -12.57 1.98 22.36
CA ILE A 153 -12.91 2.91 23.42
C ILE A 153 -13.22 2.10 24.67
N LEU A 154 -12.45 2.29 25.74
CA LEU A 154 -12.53 1.54 26.97
C LEU A 154 -12.95 2.44 28.13
N PRO A 155 -13.80 1.98 29.06
CA PRO A 155 -14.05 2.69 30.29
C PRO A 155 -12.77 2.69 31.17
N ASP A 156 -12.41 3.86 31.70
CA ASP A 156 -11.21 4.08 32.51
C ASP A 156 -11.55 5.00 33.70
N ASP A 157 -11.64 4.43 34.91
CA ASP A 157 -11.92 5.14 36.19
C ASP A 157 -13.02 6.20 36.14
N GLY A 158 -14.16 5.88 35.52
CA GLY A 158 -15.29 6.80 35.38
C GLY A 158 -15.13 7.85 34.27
N SER A 159 -14.20 7.61 33.35
CA SER A 159 -14.04 8.32 32.08
C SER A 159 -13.94 7.31 30.93
N TRP A 160 -13.80 7.80 29.69
CA TRP A 160 -13.54 6.96 28.53
C TRP A 160 -12.10 7.16 28.09
N SER A 161 -11.44 6.12 27.61
CA SER A 161 -10.12 6.18 27.01
C SER A 161 -10.14 5.54 25.62
N ILE A 162 -9.31 6.04 24.70
CA ILE A 162 -9.11 5.45 23.38
C ILE A 162 -7.80 4.70 23.33
N ARG A 163 -7.81 3.50 22.75
CA ARG A 163 -6.64 2.70 22.43
C ARG A 163 -6.65 2.33 20.94
N ASP A 164 -5.52 2.52 20.27
CA ASP A 164 -5.32 2.02 18.91
C ASP A 164 -4.98 0.52 18.96
N LEU A 165 -5.62 -0.29 18.11
CA LEU A 165 -5.44 -1.74 18.06
C LEU A 165 -4.37 -2.19 17.04
N GLY A 166 -3.46 -1.28 16.66
CA GLY A 166 -2.45 -1.55 15.62
C GLY A 166 -2.97 -1.21 14.23
N SER A 167 -3.72 -0.12 14.12
CA SER A 167 -4.30 0.29 12.84
C SER A 167 -3.22 0.72 11.83
N THR A 168 -3.46 0.47 10.55
CA THR A 168 -2.48 0.76 9.49
C THR A 168 -2.21 2.26 9.35
N ASN A 169 -3.27 3.07 9.41
CA ASN A 169 -3.19 4.53 9.24
C ASN A 169 -3.03 5.28 10.57
N GLY A 170 -3.26 4.61 11.70
CA GLY A 170 -3.25 5.19 13.03
C GLY A 170 -4.55 5.90 13.40
N THR A 171 -4.79 5.94 14.71
CA THR A 171 -5.85 6.76 15.33
C THR A 171 -5.33 8.15 15.70
N PHE A 172 -6.12 9.20 15.42
CA PHE A 172 -5.80 10.58 15.80
C PHE A 172 -6.88 11.15 16.73
N LEU A 173 -6.46 11.82 17.81
CA LEU A 173 -7.29 12.56 18.75
C LEU A 173 -6.92 14.05 18.67
N ASN A 174 -7.86 14.90 18.29
CA ASN A 174 -7.68 16.35 18.13
C ASN A 174 -6.45 16.71 17.27
N GLY A 175 -6.15 15.87 16.26
CA GLY A 175 -4.99 16.00 15.37
C GLY A 175 -3.68 15.36 15.86
N ALA A 176 -3.60 14.91 17.12
CA ALA A 176 -2.45 14.19 17.65
C ALA A 176 -2.61 12.66 17.48
N LYS A 177 -1.56 11.97 17.05
CA LYS A 177 -1.59 10.50 16.92
C LYS A 177 -1.63 9.84 18.29
N VAL A 178 -2.59 8.95 18.48
CA VAL A 178 -2.71 8.12 19.70
C VAL A 178 -1.68 7.00 19.64
N THR A 179 -0.80 6.93 20.64
CA THR A 179 0.23 5.88 20.75
C THR A 179 0.12 5.07 22.03
N ARG A 180 -0.64 5.56 23.01
CA ARG A 180 -0.95 4.93 24.29
C ARG A 180 -2.42 5.17 24.61
N PRO A 181 -3.02 4.38 25.50
CA PRO A 181 -4.36 4.66 26.02
C PRO A 181 -4.45 6.12 26.47
N THR A 182 -5.36 6.87 25.85
CA THR A 182 -5.49 8.32 26.06
C THR A 182 -6.91 8.64 26.51
N PRO A 183 -7.11 9.39 27.61
CA PRO A 183 -8.44 9.75 28.10
C PRO A 183 -9.15 10.67 27.10
N LEU A 184 -10.45 10.46 26.96
CA LEU A 184 -11.37 11.20 26.11
C LEU A 184 -12.29 12.09 26.95
N ALA A 185 -12.57 13.28 26.44
CA ALA A 185 -13.51 14.24 27.01
C ALA A 185 -14.65 14.56 26.03
N VAL A 186 -15.73 15.14 26.55
CA VAL A 186 -16.83 15.63 25.71
C VAL A 186 -16.33 16.76 24.80
N GLY A 187 -16.63 16.66 23.51
CA GLY A 187 -16.20 17.59 22.47
C GLY A 187 -14.90 17.20 21.79
N ASP A 188 -14.23 16.13 22.25
CA ASP A 188 -13.05 15.62 21.56
C ASP A 188 -13.40 15.05 20.19
N GLN A 189 -12.51 15.27 19.23
CA GLN A 189 -12.62 14.80 17.87
C GLN A 189 -11.60 13.71 17.60
N LEU A 190 -12.09 12.51 17.36
CA LEU A 190 -11.33 11.38 16.87
C LEU A 190 -11.36 11.36 15.34
N ARG A 191 -10.28 10.85 14.74
CA ARG A 191 -10.20 10.63 13.30
C ARG A 191 -9.54 9.28 13.04
N PHE A 192 -10.24 8.46 12.27
CA PHE A 192 -9.81 7.16 11.78
C PHE A 192 -9.85 7.21 10.26
N GLY A 193 -8.69 7.17 9.60
CA GLY A 193 -8.65 7.37 8.14
C GLY A 193 -9.29 8.70 7.71
N LYS A 194 -10.40 8.63 6.97
CA LYS A 194 -11.20 9.79 6.54
C LYS A 194 -12.43 10.03 7.41
N THR A 195 -12.81 9.07 8.24
CA THR A 195 -13.94 9.15 9.16
C THR A 195 -13.61 10.03 10.35
N ARG A 196 -14.53 10.95 10.70
CA ARG A 196 -14.45 11.76 11.91
C ARG A 196 -15.43 11.23 12.93
N VAL A 197 -15.03 11.27 14.19
CA VAL A 197 -15.87 10.80 15.29
C VAL A 197 -15.83 11.84 16.40
N GLU A 198 -17.00 12.24 16.89
CA GLU A 198 -17.15 13.27 17.92
C GLU A 198 -17.75 12.65 19.18
N LEU A 199 -17.20 13.00 20.35
CA LEU A 199 -17.76 12.59 21.63
C LEU A 199 -18.77 13.61 22.16
N ARG A 200 -20.02 13.16 22.37
CA ARG A 200 -21.13 13.96 22.88
C ARG A 200 -21.62 13.45 24.24
N ARG A 201 -22.43 14.27 24.91
CA ARG A 201 -22.94 14.04 26.26
C ARG A 201 -24.35 13.46 26.22
#